data_AF-A0A8S3RCA6-F1
#
_entry.id   AF-A0A8S3RCA6-F1
#
_cell.length_a   1.000
_cell.length_b   1.000
_cell.length_c   1.000
_cell.angle_alpha   90.00
_cell.angle_beta   90.00
_cell.angle_gamma   90.00
#
_symmetry.space_group_name_H-M   'P 1'
#
loop_
_entity.id
_entity.type
_entity.pdbx_description
1 polymer ?
#
loop_
_entity_poly.entity_id
_entity_poly.type
_entity_poly.pdbx_seq_one_letter_code
_entity_poly.pdbx_strand_id
1 'polypeptide(L)'
;MQLPKNRLRYCLLIFDEQMHCCSVNLTGNVSDACSFTPDCQGITCCLPLKFINGQRKTSVTFNFISCTELEYSIERKVWQKSLETDKVVTENIGDTFQYNYSLTSGFDSSKYAVTVDLQVCYLADGFCRTYTLVDATNIACMSTTRKKRRRRATTEPKVSDFKHGMRILMKRKASSKEYKDYIDKVKNHEV
;
A
#
# COMPACT_ATOMS: atom_id res chain seq x y z
N MET A 1 30.16 -9.66 -13.48
CA MET A 1 29.22 -9.50 -12.34
C MET A 1 27.85 -9.07 -12.88
N GLN A 2 26.92 -10.02 -13.04
CA GLN A 2 25.56 -9.76 -13.52
C GLN A 2 24.66 -9.36 -12.35
N LEU A 3 24.14 -8.14 -12.37
CA LEU A 3 23.14 -7.67 -11.41
C LEU A 3 21.79 -8.37 -11.71
N PRO A 4 21.04 -8.82 -10.68
CA PRO A 4 19.80 -9.55 -10.89
C PRO A 4 18.70 -8.63 -11.46
N LYS A 5 18.18 -9.02 -12.64
CA LYS A 5 17.14 -8.35 -13.46
C LYS A 5 15.78 -8.08 -12.76
N ASN A 6 15.62 -8.43 -11.49
CA ASN A 6 14.35 -8.35 -10.74
C ASN A 6 14.15 -7.05 -9.93
N ARG A 7 15.10 -6.11 -9.92
CA ARG A 7 14.95 -4.83 -9.19
C ARG A 7 14.31 -3.71 -10.01
N LEU A 8 14.36 -3.78 -11.34
CA LEU A 8 13.81 -2.75 -12.23
C LEU A 8 12.27 -2.79 -12.36
N ARG A 9 11.60 -3.85 -11.90
CA ARG A 9 10.15 -4.02 -12.12
C ARG A 9 9.25 -3.08 -11.31
N TYR A 10 9.67 -2.60 -10.14
CA TYR A 10 8.78 -1.81 -9.28
C TYR A 10 8.49 -0.41 -9.84
N CYS A 11 9.52 0.27 -10.34
CA CYS A 11 9.32 1.56 -11.00
C CYS A 11 8.70 1.46 -12.41
N LEU A 12 8.85 0.32 -13.09
CA LEU A 12 8.31 0.11 -14.45
C LEU A 12 6.78 -0.04 -14.48
N LEU A 13 6.14 -0.34 -13.33
CA LEU A 13 4.67 -0.47 -13.25
C LEU A 13 3.95 0.86 -12.95
N ILE A 14 4.69 1.94 -12.68
CA ILE A 14 4.11 3.22 -12.22
C ILE A 14 3.70 4.12 -13.40
N PHE A 15 4.29 3.93 -14.59
CA PHE A 15 4.15 4.87 -15.71
C PHE A 15 3.09 4.51 -16.76
N ASP A 16 2.35 3.41 -16.63
CA ASP A 16 1.46 2.93 -17.72
C ASP A 16 -0.02 3.35 -17.59
N GLU A 17 -0.42 4.08 -16.56
CA GLU A 17 -1.80 4.57 -16.45
C GLU A 17 -1.87 5.83 -15.57
N GLN A 18 -1.80 7.03 -16.17
CA GLN A 18 -2.17 8.27 -15.48
C GLN A 18 -3.69 8.33 -15.32
N MET A 19 -4.21 7.57 -14.36
CA MET A 19 -5.61 7.60 -13.99
C MET A 19 -5.85 8.81 -13.09
N HIS A 20 -6.44 9.87 -13.66
CA HIS A 20 -6.82 11.12 -13.00
C HIS A 20 -7.97 10.91 -11.98
N CYS A 21 -7.71 10.21 -10.87
CA CYS A 21 -8.72 10.01 -9.84
C CYS A 21 -8.79 11.18 -8.84
N CYS A 22 -7.71 11.95 -8.68
CA CYS A 22 -7.61 12.99 -7.64
C CYS A 22 -7.48 14.38 -8.27
N SER A 23 -8.25 15.36 -7.77
CA SER A 23 -8.21 16.76 -8.22
C SER A 23 -7.05 17.56 -7.61
N VAL A 24 -5.98 16.89 -7.21
CA VAL A 24 -4.87 17.49 -6.46
C VAL A 24 -3.58 17.36 -7.25
N ASN A 25 -2.89 18.48 -7.41
CA ASN A 25 -1.58 18.53 -8.04
C ASN A 25 -0.51 18.13 -7.05
N LEU A 26 0.34 17.19 -7.45
CA LEU A 26 1.60 16.91 -6.75
C LEU A 26 2.52 18.13 -6.88
N THR A 27 3.31 18.39 -5.84
CA THR A 27 4.24 19.51 -5.84
C THR A 27 5.33 19.33 -6.90
N GLY A 28 5.77 20.43 -7.52
CA GLY A 28 6.60 20.43 -8.73
C GLY A 28 8.00 19.79 -8.62
N ASN A 29 8.45 19.42 -7.42
CA ASN A 29 9.73 18.71 -7.24
C ASN A 29 9.59 17.18 -7.39
N VAL A 30 8.37 16.67 -7.41
CA VAL A 30 8.06 15.24 -7.43
C VAL A 30 6.96 14.86 -8.44
N SER A 31 6.36 15.84 -9.13
CA SER A 31 5.26 15.63 -10.10
C SER A 31 5.58 14.61 -11.19
N ASP A 32 6.84 14.52 -11.63
CA ASP A 32 7.28 13.61 -12.69
C ASP A 32 7.72 12.23 -12.16
N ALA A 33 7.83 12.11 -10.83
CA ALA A 33 8.34 10.92 -10.14
C ALA A 33 7.29 10.25 -9.26
N CYS A 34 6.18 10.92 -8.96
CA CYS A 34 5.13 10.44 -8.07
C CYS A 34 3.77 10.45 -8.77
N SER A 35 2.89 9.57 -8.31
CA SER A 35 1.49 9.52 -8.70
C SER A 35 0.64 9.17 -7.49
N PHE A 36 -0.59 9.68 -7.44
CA PHE A 36 -1.56 9.16 -6.48
C PHE A 36 -1.93 7.71 -6.81
N THR A 37 -2.30 6.95 -5.80
CA THR A 37 -2.90 5.63 -5.98
C THR A 37 -4.29 5.75 -6.62
N PRO A 38 -4.80 4.70 -7.29
CA PRO A 38 -6.08 4.75 -7.98
C PRO A 38 -7.29 5.06 -7.08
N ASP A 39 -7.16 4.88 -5.76
CA ASP A 39 -8.17 5.18 -4.75
C ASP A 39 -7.98 6.54 -4.06
N CYS A 40 -7.01 7.35 -4.48
CA CYS A 40 -6.65 8.64 -3.89
C CYS A 40 -6.36 8.60 -2.38
N GLN A 41 -6.05 7.42 -1.84
CA GLN A 41 -5.72 7.23 -0.43
C GLN A 41 -4.22 7.16 -0.22
N GLY A 42 -3.41 7.28 -1.27
CA GLY A 42 -1.98 7.18 -1.16
C GLY A 42 -1.24 7.73 -2.35
N ILE A 43 0.07 7.70 -2.25
CA ILE A 43 1.01 8.15 -3.26
C ILE A 43 2.10 7.12 -3.42
N THR A 44 2.49 6.93 -4.67
CA THR A 44 3.58 6.07 -5.08
C THR A 44 4.58 6.91 -5.85
N CYS A 45 5.85 6.83 -5.44
CA CYS A 45 6.96 7.59 -5.99
C CYS A 45 8.08 6.68 -6.45
N CYS A 46 8.76 7.05 -7.53
CA CYS A 46 10.00 6.46 -8.01
C CYS A 46 11.10 7.53 -8.06
N LEU A 47 11.79 7.72 -6.93
CA LEU A 47 12.74 8.80 -6.75
C LEU A 47 14.16 8.38 -7.17
N PRO A 48 14.92 9.24 -7.87
CA PRO A 48 16.31 8.96 -8.22
C PRO A 48 17.23 9.34 -7.04
N LEU A 49 17.58 8.36 -6.20
CA LEU A 49 18.38 8.56 -4.99
C LEU A 49 19.86 8.23 -5.24
N LYS A 50 20.78 8.99 -4.62
CA LYS A 50 22.23 8.74 -4.69
C LYS A 50 22.70 7.95 -3.48
N PHE A 51 23.17 6.73 -3.70
CA PHE A 51 23.81 5.93 -2.66
C PHE A 51 25.33 5.90 -2.90
N ILE A 52 26.10 5.36 -1.94
CA ILE A 52 27.56 5.14 -2.10
C ILE A 52 27.86 4.40 -3.41
N ASN A 53 27.00 3.43 -3.77
CA ASN A 53 27.16 2.59 -4.97
C ASN A 53 26.53 3.21 -6.23
N GLY A 54 26.41 4.53 -6.29
CA GLY A 54 25.84 5.28 -7.40
C GLY A 54 24.34 5.58 -7.27
N GLN A 55 23.79 6.20 -8.32
CA GLN A 55 22.39 6.61 -8.35
C GLN A 55 21.46 5.43 -8.68
N ARG A 56 20.36 5.31 -7.95
CA ARG A 56 19.35 4.26 -8.13
C ARG A 56 17.95 4.85 -8.03
N LYS A 57 17.06 4.38 -8.89
CA LYS A 57 15.62 4.65 -8.78
C LYS A 57 15.06 3.80 -7.64
N THR A 58 14.41 4.46 -6.68
CA THR A 58 13.86 3.82 -5.50
C THR A 58 12.37 4.04 -5.38
N SER A 59 11.64 2.94 -5.22
CA SER A 59 10.19 2.95 -5.04
C SER A 59 9.85 3.30 -3.60
N VAL A 60 8.97 4.28 -3.43
CA VAL A 60 8.46 4.74 -2.14
C VAL A 60 6.94 4.81 -2.22
N THR A 61 6.23 4.29 -1.21
CA THR A 61 4.77 4.40 -1.17
C THR A 61 4.29 4.91 0.18
N PHE A 62 3.20 5.67 0.16
CA PHE A 62 2.50 6.22 1.31
C PHE A 62 1.01 5.98 1.14
N ASN A 63 0.38 5.19 2.00
CA ASN A 63 -1.04 4.84 1.93
C ASN A 63 -1.73 5.12 3.26
N PHE A 64 -2.74 5.99 3.23
CA PHE A 64 -3.61 6.34 4.33
C PHE A 64 -4.80 5.39 4.38
N ILE A 65 -4.73 4.39 5.24
CA ILE A 65 -5.75 3.36 5.39
C ILE A 65 -6.82 3.87 6.34
N SER A 66 -7.98 4.24 5.80
CA SER A 66 -9.13 4.76 6.57
C SER A 66 -8.78 5.96 7.48
N CYS A 67 -7.67 6.64 7.22
CA CYS A 67 -7.14 7.77 8.00
C CYS A 67 -6.89 7.48 9.48
N THR A 68 -6.85 6.21 9.86
CA THR A 68 -6.47 5.74 11.19
C THR A 68 -5.11 5.07 11.18
N GLU A 69 -4.72 4.54 10.02
CA GLU A 69 -3.48 3.81 9.84
C GLU A 69 -2.73 4.38 8.64
N LEU A 70 -1.40 4.46 8.77
CA LEU A 70 -0.47 4.79 7.71
C LEU A 70 0.34 3.55 7.38
N GLU A 71 0.29 3.13 6.13
CA GLU A 71 1.21 2.15 5.57
C GLU A 71 2.20 2.87 4.66
N TYR A 72 3.49 2.71 4.93
CA TYR A 72 4.54 3.25 4.06
C TYR A 72 5.53 2.17 3.69
N SER A 73 6.13 2.31 2.50
CA SER A 73 7.13 1.36 2.03
C SER A 73 8.31 2.04 1.36
N ILE A 74 9.47 1.40 1.49
CA ILE A 74 10.68 1.70 0.72
C ILE A 74 11.11 0.38 0.10
N GLU A 75 11.10 0.32 -1.23
CA GLU A 75 11.35 -0.89 -2.01
C GLU A 75 10.42 -2.05 -1.61
N ARG A 76 10.95 -3.02 -0.85
CA ARG A 76 10.23 -4.23 -0.41
C ARG A 76 9.90 -4.21 1.08
N LYS A 77 10.39 -3.21 1.82
CA LYS A 77 10.14 -3.10 3.24
C LYS A 77 8.89 -2.25 3.44
N VAL A 78 7.97 -2.78 4.23
CA VAL A 78 6.68 -2.17 4.51
C VAL A 78 6.58 -1.99 6.02
N TRP A 79 6.06 -0.84 6.43
CA TRP A 79 5.79 -0.50 7.81
C TRP A 79 4.36 0.01 7.94
N GLN A 80 3.75 -0.24 9.09
CA GLN A 80 2.41 0.22 9.41
C GLN A 80 2.43 0.91 10.78
N LYS A 81 1.71 2.03 10.88
CA LYS A 81 1.60 2.84 12.09
C LYS A 81 0.18 3.37 12.24
N SER A 82 -0.25 3.56 13.48
CA SER A 82 -1.47 4.35 13.75
C SER A 82 -1.19 5.83 13.48
N LEU A 83 -2.15 6.52 12.89
CA LEU A 83 -2.10 7.96 12.67
C LEU A 83 -2.62 8.69 13.90
N GLU A 84 -1.88 9.71 14.32
CA GLU A 84 -2.34 10.71 15.28
C GLU A 84 -2.70 11.99 14.51
N THR A 85 -3.86 12.56 14.80
CA THR A 85 -4.30 13.83 14.22
C THR A 85 -3.67 15.03 14.94
N ASP A 86 -3.50 16.11 14.19
CA ASP A 86 -3.03 17.42 14.64
C ASP A 86 -1.62 17.41 15.27
N LYS A 87 -0.79 16.46 14.82
CA LYS A 87 0.63 16.36 15.19
C LYS A 87 1.48 16.06 13.97
N VAL A 88 2.70 16.60 14.00
CA VAL A 88 3.77 16.20 13.09
C VAL A 88 4.49 15.01 13.72
N VAL A 89 4.57 13.90 12.98
CA VAL A 89 5.29 12.71 13.40
C VAL A 89 6.53 12.55 12.53
N THR A 90 7.66 12.31 13.18
CA THR A 90 8.95 12.05 12.55
C THR A 90 9.34 10.60 12.77
N GLU A 91 9.55 9.85 11.69
CA GLU A 91 9.95 8.45 11.72
C GLU A 91 11.29 8.27 11.00
N ASN A 92 12.28 7.72 11.71
CA ASN A 92 13.60 7.41 11.15
C ASN A 92 13.67 5.95 10.74
N ILE A 93 14.08 5.68 9.50
CA ILE A 93 14.31 4.34 8.97
C ILE A 93 15.81 4.16 8.77
N GLY A 94 16.46 3.68 9.83
CA GLY A 94 17.91 3.70 9.93
C GLY A 94 18.44 5.14 9.88
N ASP A 95 19.66 5.30 9.36
CA ASP A 95 20.34 6.61 9.32
C ASP A 95 20.20 7.32 7.96
N THR A 96 19.44 6.74 7.04
CA THR A 96 19.38 7.20 5.63
C THR A 96 18.08 7.90 5.30
N PHE A 97 16.97 7.47 5.90
CA PHE A 97 15.64 7.96 5.55
C PHE A 97 14.95 8.49 6.80
N GLN A 98 14.34 9.66 6.66
CA GLN A 98 13.45 10.23 7.66
C GLN A 98 12.16 10.66 6.97
N TYR A 99 11.03 10.26 7.54
CA TYR A 99 9.71 10.72 7.12
C TYR A 99 9.16 11.69 8.14
N ASN A 100 8.68 12.82 7.66
CA ASN A 100 7.86 13.74 8.44
C ASN A 100 6.48 13.75 7.82
N TYR A 101 5.47 13.41 8.62
CA TYR A 101 4.10 13.45 8.15
C TYR A 101 3.19 14.08 9.19
N SER A 102 2.13 14.74 8.71
CA SER A 102 1.09 15.29 9.56
C SER A 102 -0.28 15.07 8.94
N LEU A 103 -1.26 14.86 9.82
CA LEU A 103 -2.66 14.73 9.47
C LEU A 103 -3.42 15.80 10.26
N THR A 104 -3.87 16.86 9.61
CA THR A 104 -4.65 17.92 10.26
C THR A 104 -6.11 17.75 9.93
N SER A 105 -6.97 17.79 10.95
CA SER A 105 -8.42 17.74 10.74
C SER A 105 -8.86 18.95 9.91
N GLY A 106 -9.57 18.69 8.81
CA GLY A 106 -10.17 19.75 8.00
C GLY A 106 -11.44 20.32 8.65
N PHE A 107 -11.96 21.41 8.09
CA PHE A 107 -13.24 21.99 8.52
C PHE A 107 -14.43 21.01 8.38
N ASP A 108 -14.35 20.07 7.44
CA ASP A 108 -15.28 18.95 7.30
C ASP A 108 -14.75 17.73 8.05
N SER A 109 -15.55 17.10 8.91
CA SER A 109 -15.22 15.90 9.70
C SER A 109 -14.85 14.63 8.89
N SER A 110 -14.80 14.73 7.56
CA SER A 110 -14.51 13.64 6.62
C SER A 110 -13.29 13.90 5.72
N LYS A 111 -12.65 15.07 5.85
CA LYS A 111 -11.47 15.46 5.07
C LYS A 111 -10.33 15.81 5.99
N TYR A 112 -9.15 15.33 5.63
CA TYR A 112 -7.93 15.61 6.38
C TYR A 112 -6.91 16.22 5.45
N ALA A 113 -6.29 17.30 5.91
CA ALA A 113 -5.16 17.91 5.23
C ALA A 113 -3.91 17.14 5.61
N VAL A 114 -3.17 16.71 4.61
CA VAL A 114 -2.02 15.84 4.77
C VAL A 114 -0.77 16.47 4.20
N THR A 115 0.29 16.40 4.98
CA THR A 115 1.64 16.79 4.57
C THR A 115 2.56 15.60 4.75
N VAL A 116 3.38 15.33 3.74
CA VAL A 116 4.37 14.25 3.78
C VAL A 116 5.66 14.74 3.16
N ASP A 117 6.71 14.77 3.98
CA ASP A 117 8.07 15.03 3.56
C ASP A 117 8.94 13.78 3.76
N LEU A 118 9.78 13.51 2.77
CA LEU A 118 10.82 12.49 2.83
C LEU A 118 12.18 13.18 2.80
N GLN A 119 12.93 13.06 3.88
CA GLN A 119 14.34 13.41 3.89
C GLN A 119 15.20 12.18 3.63
N VAL A 120 16.12 12.30 2.68
CA VAL A 120 17.10 11.26 2.35
C VAL A 120 18.49 11.84 2.58
N CYS A 121 19.22 11.26 3.53
CA CYS A 121 20.62 11.57 3.77
C CYS A 121 21.49 10.67 2.90
N TYR A 122 22.13 11.26 1.89
CA TYR A 122 22.98 10.54 0.97
C TYR A 122 24.26 10.12 1.66
N LEU A 123 24.45 8.81 1.77
CA LEU A 123 25.63 8.21 2.40
C LEU A 123 26.95 8.48 1.64
N ALA A 124 26.87 8.96 0.40
CA ALA A 124 28.04 9.17 -0.46
C ALA A 124 28.76 10.50 -0.21
N ASP A 125 28.00 11.56 0.10
CA ASP A 125 28.49 12.94 0.25
C ASP A 125 28.06 13.57 1.59
N GLY A 126 27.29 12.85 2.42
CA GLY A 126 26.81 13.33 3.72
C GLY A 126 25.72 14.39 3.62
N PHE A 127 25.20 14.67 2.42
CA PHE A 127 24.19 15.70 2.21
C PHE A 127 22.78 15.12 2.35
N CYS A 128 21.92 15.80 3.11
CA CYS A 128 20.51 15.42 3.24
C CYS A 128 19.64 16.25 2.30
N ARG A 129 18.81 15.57 1.50
CA ARG A 129 17.84 16.20 0.60
C ARG A 129 16.43 15.87 1.05
N THR A 130 15.60 16.91 1.16
CA THR A 130 14.18 16.77 1.48
C THR A 130 13.34 16.81 0.20
N TYR A 131 12.39 15.89 0.12
CA TYR A 131 11.38 15.77 -0.93
C TYR A 131 10.01 15.95 -0.29
N THR A 132 9.36 17.06 -0.58
CA THR A 132 7.95 17.24 -0.21
C THR A 132 7.11 16.43 -1.18
N LEU A 133 6.61 15.29 -0.71
CA LEU A 133 5.80 14.38 -1.49
C LEU A 133 4.36 14.88 -1.61
N VAL A 134 3.88 15.49 -0.52
CA VAL A 134 2.53 16.05 -0.37
C VAL A 134 2.61 17.32 0.45
N ASP A 135 1.96 18.37 -0.01
CA ASP A 135 1.82 19.61 0.75
C ASP A 135 0.34 19.93 0.95
N ALA A 136 -0.08 19.98 2.22
CA ALA A 136 -1.41 20.37 2.70
C ALA A 136 -2.59 19.87 1.83
N THR A 137 -2.50 18.63 1.35
CA THR A 137 -3.48 18.07 0.42
C THR A 137 -4.65 17.45 1.17
N ASN A 138 -5.87 17.78 0.75
CA ASN A 138 -7.07 17.16 1.30
C ASN A 138 -7.27 15.75 0.74
N ILE A 139 -7.14 14.74 1.59
CA ILE A 139 -7.57 13.38 1.27
C ILE A 139 -8.94 13.12 1.89
N ALA A 140 -9.81 12.50 1.10
CA ALA A 140 -11.09 12.03 1.57
C ALA A 140 -10.88 10.71 2.31
N CYS A 141 -11.20 10.72 3.59
CA CYS A 141 -11.22 9.49 4.35
C CYS A 141 -12.50 8.79 4.01
N MET A 142 -12.42 7.77 3.15
CA MET A 142 -13.51 6.83 3.09
C MET A 142 -13.60 6.21 4.49
N SER A 143 -14.60 6.66 5.24
CA SER A 143 -15.13 5.91 6.38
C SER A 143 -15.36 4.50 5.87
N THR A 144 -14.39 3.62 6.12
CA THR A 144 -14.71 2.22 6.09
C THR A 144 -15.51 2.03 7.38
N THR A 145 -16.83 2.24 7.32
CA THR A 145 -17.70 1.25 7.98
C THR A 145 -17.12 -0.05 7.53
N ARG A 146 -16.32 -0.69 8.41
CA ARG A 146 -15.42 -1.79 8.07
C ARG A 146 -16.06 -2.46 6.90
N LYS A 147 -15.52 -2.30 5.68
CA LYS A 147 -15.89 -3.20 4.59
C LYS A 147 -15.24 -4.47 5.09
N LYS A 148 -15.94 -5.10 6.05
CA LYS A 148 -15.75 -6.37 6.69
C LYS A 148 -15.76 -7.21 5.47
N ARG A 149 -14.58 -7.36 4.85
CA ARG A 149 -14.34 -7.89 3.51
C ARG A 149 -15.39 -8.95 3.39
N ARG A 150 -16.52 -8.63 2.71
CA ARG A 150 -17.74 -9.42 2.89
C ARG A 150 -17.25 -10.76 2.48
N ARG A 151 -17.02 -11.65 3.47
CA ARG A 151 -16.31 -12.91 3.23
C ARG A 151 -17.13 -13.45 2.10
N ARG A 152 -16.57 -13.47 0.87
CA ARG A 152 -17.34 -13.85 -0.31
C ARG A 152 -18.02 -15.11 0.16
N ALA A 153 -19.35 -15.07 0.29
CA ALA A 153 -20.11 -16.06 1.05
C ALA A 153 -19.52 -17.38 0.64
N THR A 154 -18.84 -18.05 1.59
CA THR A 154 -17.87 -19.10 1.27
C THR A 154 -18.56 -20.02 0.30
N THR A 155 -18.16 -20.01 -0.97
CA THR A 155 -18.92 -20.69 -2.01
C THR A 155 -19.03 -22.13 -1.56
N GLU A 156 -20.21 -22.55 -1.15
CA GLU A 156 -20.35 -23.88 -0.58
C GLU A 156 -20.00 -24.87 -1.69
N PRO A 157 -19.15 -25.86 -1.39
CA PRO A 157 -18.76 -26.83 -2.39
C PRO A 157 -20.02 -27.57 -2.85
N LYS A 158 -20.36 -27.45 -4.13
CA LYS A 158 -21.51 -28.16 -4.70
C LYS A 158 -21.23 -29.66 -4.67
N VAL A 159 -22.25 -30.44 -4.34
CA VAL A 159 -22.16 -31.90 -4.23
C VAL A 159 -22.00 -32.54 -5.62
N SER A 160 -22.58 -31.92 -6.65
CA SER A 160 -22.53 -32.37 -8.05
C SER A 160 -21.17 -32.23 -8.74
N ASP A 161 -20.24 -31.45 -8.17
CA ASP A 161 -18.89 -31.27 -8.73
C ASP A 161 -17.85 -31.45 -7.63
N PHE A 162 -17.56 -32.73 -7.34
CA PHE A 162 -16.61 -33.15 -6.32
C PHE A 162 -15.23 -32.51 -6.48
N LYS A 163 -14.72 -32.45 -7.72
CA LYS A 163 -13.38 -31.93 -8.02
C LYS A 163 -13.29 -30.43 -7.76
N HIS A 164 -14.31 -29.67 -8.14
CA HIS A 164 -14.38 -28.24 -7.83
C HIS A 164 -14.58 -27.99 -6.33
N GLY A 165 -15.43 -28.78 -5.67
CA GLY A 165 -15.66 -28.68 -4.24
C GLY A 165 -14.41 -28.92 -3.40
N MET A 166 -13.62 -29.96 -3.74
CA MET A 166 -12.34 -30.24 -3.07
C MET A 166 -11.31 -29.10 -3.25
N ARG A 167 -11.26 -28.48 -4.44
CA ARG A 167 -10.40 -27.30 -4.67
C ARG A 167 -10.79 -26.12 -3.79
N ILE A 168 -12.10 -25.89 -3.58
CA ILE A 168 -12.59 -24.84 -2.70
C ILE A 168 -12.14 -25.10 -1.25
N LEU A 169 -12.31 -26.33 -0.75
CA LEU A 169 -11.91 -26.71 0.61
C LEU A 169 -10.40 -26.53 0.85
N MET A 170 -9.58 -26.92 -0.13
CA MET A 170 -8.12 -26.74 -0.09
C MET A 170 -7.71 -25.27 -0.10
N LYS A 171 -8.31 -24.48 -1.00
CA LYS A 171 -8.01 -23.05 -1.14
C LYS A 171 -8.34 -22.26 0.13
N ARG A 172 -9.38 -22.68 0.86
CA ARG A 172 -9.79 -22.04 2.12
C ARG A 172 -9.16 -22.66 3.37
N LYS A 173 -8.27 -23.65 3.23
CA LYS A 173 -7.67 -24.41 4.34
C LYS A 173 -8.72 -24.90 5.35
N ALA A 174 -9.75 -25.57 4.84
CA ALA A 174 -10.84 -26.09 5.65
C ALA A 174 -10.33 -27.03 6.77
N SER A 175 -11.07 -27.13 7.86
CA SER A 175 -10.74 -28.04 8.96
C SER A 175 -10.97 -29.51 8.57
N SER A 176 -10.30 -30.44 9.26
CA SER A 176 -10.47 -31.88 9.03
C SER A 176 -11.93 -32.35 9.19
N LYS A 177 -12.72 -31.66 10.03
CA LYS A 177 -14.15 -31.92 10.20
C LYS A 177 -14.94 -31.54 8.94
N GLU A 178 -14.69 -30.37 8.38
CA GLU A 178 -15.37 -29.90 7.16
C GLU A 178 -15.07 -30.76 5.93
N TYR A 179 -13.87 -31.34 5.83
CA TYR A 179 -13.54 -32.31 4.77
C TYR A 179 -14.38 -33.57 4.88
N LYS A 180 -14.52 -34.12 6.09
CA LYS A 180 -15.32 -35.33 6.33
C LYS A 180 -16.79 -35.07 6.03
N ASP A 181 -17.34 -33.98 6.56
CA ASP A 181 -18.75 -33.61 6.35
C ASP A 181 -19.08 -33.42 4.86
N TYR A 182 -18.15 -32.90 4.04
CA TYR A 182 -18.35 -32.78 2.59
C TYR A 182 -18.30 -34.12 1.87
N ILE A 183 -17.33 -34.97 2.21
CA ILE A 183 -17.20 -36.31 1.62
C ILE A 183 -18.43 -37.16 1.93
N ASP A 184 -18.95 -37.10 3.15
CA ASP A 184 -20.15 -37.85 3.55
C ASP A 184 -21.40 -37.35 2.82
N LYS A 185 -21.52 -36.03 2.58
CA LYS A 185 -22.60 -35.46 1.75
C LYS A 185 -22.54 -35.90 0.29
N VAL A 186 -21.34 -36.02 -0.28
CA VAL A 186 -21.15 -36.50 -1.66
C VAL A 186 -21.54 -37.97 -1.77
N LYS A 187 -21.09 -38.80 -0.82
CA LYS A 187 -21.47 -40.22 -0.76
C LYS A 187 -22.98 -40.43 -0.65
N ASN A 188 -23.66 -39.60 0.12
CA ASN A 188 -25.12 -39.69 0.29
C ASN A 188 -25.92 -39.12 -0.88
N HIS A 189 -25.29 -38.46 -1.84
CA HIS A 189 -25.91 -37.91 -3.06
C HIS A 189 -25.67 -38.81 -4.29
N GLU A 190 -24.75 -39.77 -4.21
CA GLU A 190 -24.51 -40.79 -5.25
C GLU A 190 -25.39 -42.05 -5.06
N VAL A 191 -26.38 -42.00 -4.17
CA VAL A 191 -27.42 -43.04 -3.96
C VAL A 191 -28.75 -42.59 -4.56
#